data_AF-A0A973X9Y6-F1
#
_entry.id   AF-A0A973X9Y6-F1
#
_cell.length_a   1.000
_cell.length_b   1.000
_cell.length_c   1.000
_cell.angle_alpha   90.00
_cell.angle_beta   90.00
_cell.angle_gamma   90.00
#
_symmetry.space_group_name_H-M   'P 1'
#
loop_
_entity.id
_entity.type
_entity.pdbx_description
1 polymer ?
#
loop_
_entity_poly.entity_id
_entity_poly.type
_entity_poly.pdbx_seq_one_letter_code
_entity_poly.pdbx_strand_id
1 'polypeptide(L)'
;MGLTFPRFFAATALIALSALSHAQDTANASQAVPAEAMAFDLQIEAPQEIAQLLQRHMELQRYRVLTDLSDSEIQSLLTDAQQDAAGLLATLGYFSAAIQIRLLPPDTKGRKQVQITVAPGAQARVRAVDLVLDGAIATDEAAQAQRQSIRDLWSLASGEPFSQDAWDAAKAQALKQLVAKRYATGSLHSAQAEVDPDSATVDLRLQLDSG
;
A
#
# COMPACT_ATOMS: atom_id res chain seq x y z
N MET A 1 18.63 -36.23 4.63
CA MET A 1 17.89 -34.96 4.52
C MET A 1 17.98 -34.27 5.87
N GLY A 2 18.75 -33.22 6.13
CA GLY A 2 19.66 -32.40 5.35
C GLY A 2 20.30 -31.41 6.33
N LEU A 3 21.64 -31.36 6.33
CA LEU A 3 22.51 -30.19 6.52
C LEU A 3 22.49 -29.43 7.86
N THR A 4 23.29 -29.99 8.78
CA THR A 4 24.48 -29.39 9.41
C THR A 4 24.77 -27.90 9.12
N PHE A 5 24.75 -27.06 10.16
CA PHE A 5 25.39 -25.74 10.19
C PHE A 5 26.77 -25.84 10.85
N PRO A 6 27.85 -25.30 10.25
CA PRO A 6 29.04 -24.95 11.01
C PRO A 6 29.13 -23.42 11.21
N ARG A 7 29.19 -23.02 12.49
CA ARG A 7 29.71 -21.72 12.92
C ARG A 7 31.19 -21.93 13.21
N PHE A 8 32.11 -21.22 12.56
CA PHE A 8 33.43 -20.86 13.09
C PHE A 8 34.08 -19.88 12.12
N PHE A 9 34.50 -18.71 12.62
CA PHE A 9 35.87 -18.23 12.39
C PHE A 9 36.26 -17.34 13.57
N ALA A 10 37.32 -17.78 14.23
CA ALA A 10 38.14 -17.03 15.15
C ALA A 10 39.16 -16.19 14.36
N ALA A 11 39.64 -15.09 14.92
CA ALA A 11 41.06 -14.89 15.22
C ALA A 11 41.33 -13.44 15.63
N THR A 12 41.77 -13.33 16.88
CA THR A 12 42.53 -12.24 17.48
C THR A 12 43.84 -12.01 16.70
N ALA A 13 44.20 -10.74 16.48
CA ALA A 13 45.60 -10.35 16.30
C ALA A 13 45.82 -8.93 16.85
N LEU A 14 46.54 -8.89 17.97
CA LEU A 14 47.08 -7.71 18.63
C LEU A 14 48.50 -7.51 18.08
N ILE A 15 48.78 -6.40 17.40
CA ILE A 15 50.16 -5.92 17.19
C ILE A 15 50.15 -4.41 17.42
N ALA A 16 50.86 -3.98 18.47
CA ALA A 16 51.25 -2.61 18.69
C ALA A 16 52.56 -2.33 17.94
N LEU A 17 52.66 -1.23 17.19
CA LEU A 17 53.93 -0.54 16.98
C LEU A 17 53.71 0.94 16.64
N SER A 18 54.37 1.78 17.43
CA SER A 18 54.31 3.24 17.40
C SER A 18 55.13 3.85 16.27
N ALA A 19 54.61 4.98 15.77
CA ALA A 19 55.28 6.14 15.15
C ALA A 19 56.12 5.93 13.87
N LEU A 20 55.66 6.56 12.78
CA LEU A 20 56.43 7.61 12.08
C LEU A 20 55.45 8.44 11.23
N SER A 21 55.44 9.75 11.46
CA SER A 21 54.80 10.73 10.57
C SER A 21 55.47 10.67 9.20
N HIS A 22 54.69 10.46 8.15
CA HIS A 22 54.95 11.02 6.83
C HIS A 22 53.64 11.59 6.32
N ALA A 23 53.62 12.93 6.21
CA ALA A 23 52.62 13.65 5.45
C ALA A 23 52.68 13.15 4.00
N GLN A 24 51.70 12.35 3.60
CA GLN A 24 51.39 12.13 2.19
C GLN A 24 50.03 12.77 1.94
N ASP A 25 50.14 14.03 1.52
CA ASP A 25 49.18 14.77 0.74
C ASP A 25 48.86 13.96 -0.52
N THR A 26 48.01 12.95 -0.35
CA THR A 26 47.42 12.20 -1.45
C THR A 26 45.97 12.62 -1.47
N ALA A 27 45.72 13.54 -2.40
CA ALA A 27 44.46 13.90 -2.98
C ALA A 27 43.33 12.96 -2.51
N ASN A 28 42.44 13.54 -1.70
CA ASN A 28 41.12 13.05 -1.45
C ASN A 28 40.44 12.82 -2.81
N ALA A 29 40.72 11.68 -3.43
CA ALA A 29 39.83 11.06 -4.39
C ALA A 29 38.63 10.64 -3.55
N SER A 30 37.79 11.63 -3.22
CA SER A 30 36.36 11.40 -3.20
C SER A 30 36.05 10.78 -4.54
N GLN A 31 36.08 9.45 -4.57
CA GLN A 31 35.29 8.68 -5.50
C GLN A 31 33.89 9.21 -5.26
N ALA A 32 33.50 10.19 -6.07
CA ALA A 32 32.12 10.49 -6.28
C ALA A 32 31.51 9.13 -6.60
N VAL A 33 30.72 8.61 -5.66
CA VAL A 33 29.84 7.48 -5.92
C VAL A 33 29.17 7.86 -7.23
N PRO A 34 29.39 7.09 -8.33
CA PRO A 34 28.74 7.42 -9.60
C PRO A 34 27.27 7.60 -9.26
N ALA A 35 26.67 8.71 -9.69
CA ALA A 35 25.23 8.91 -9.56
C ALA A 35 24.58 7.58 -9.96
N GLU A 36 24.00 6.91 -8.96
CA GLU A 36 23.71 5.49 -8.97
C GLU A 36 23.09 5.12 -10.31
N ALA A 37 23.68 4.14 -11.00
CA ALA A 37 23.20 3.73 -12.31
C ALA A 37 21.78 3.17 -12.15
N MET A 38 20.79 4.05 -12.30
CA MET A 38 19.39 3.66 -12.24
C MET A 38 19.07 2.86 -13.50
N ALA A 39 18.36 1.75 -13.33
CA ALA A 39 17.87 0.90 -14.40
C ALA A 39 17.01 1.69 -15.40
N PHE A 40 16.16 2.58 -14.86
CA PHE A 40 15.27 3.45 -15.60
C PHE A 40 14.81 4.66 -14.78
N ASP A 41 14.46 5.73 -15.48
CA ASP A 41 13.74 6.88 -14.92
C ASP A 41 12.22 6.64 -15.00
N LEU A 42 11.47 7.00 -13.95
CA LEU A 42 10.02 6.83 -13.86
C LEU A 42 9.32 8.18 -13.99
N GLN A 43 8.41 8.29 -14.97
CA GLN A 43 7.55 9.46 -15.19
C GLN A 43 6.10 9.05 -15.00
N ILE A 44 5.37 9.75 -14.13
CA ILE A 44 3.96 9.47 -13.84
C ILE A 44 3.12 10.68 -14.22
N GLU A 45 2.17 10.46 -15.13
CA GLU A 45 1.18 11.42 -15.59
C GLU A 45 -0.20 10.98 -15.05
N ALA A 46 -0.63 11.63 -13.98
CA ALA A 46 -1.88 11.35 -13.29
C ALA A 46 -2.33 12.58 -12.48
N PRO A 47 -3.59 12.62 -11.98
CA PRO A 47 -3.98 13.57 -10.95
C PRO A 47 -3.04 13.52 -9.75
N GLN A 48 -2.82 14.67 -9.10
CA GLN A 48 -1.73 14.85 -8.12
C GLN A 48 -1.74 13.82 -6.99
N GLU A 49 -2.91 13.49 -6.43
CA GLU A 49 -3.04 12.52 -5.32
C GLU A 49 -2.65 11.11 -5.77
N ILE A 50 -3.09 10.70 -6.96
CA ILE A 50 -2.77 9.39 -7.54
C ILE A 50 -1.29 9.31 -7.89
N ALA A 51 -0.74 10.38 -8.49
CA ALA A 51 0.68 10.44 -8.79
C ALA A 51 1.52 10.25 -7.52
N GLN A 52 1.15 10.90 -6.41
CA GLN A 52 1.83 10.75 -5.12
C GLN A 52 1.69 9.35 -4.53
N LEU A 53 0.50 8.73 -4.64
CA LEU A 53 0.27 7.35 -4.19
C LEU A 53 1.20 6.39 -4.93
N LEU A 54 1.20 6.44 -6.26
CA LEU A 54 2.05 5.58 -7.10
C LEU A 54 3.54 5.86 -6.87
N GLN A 55 3.91 7.14 -6.69
CA GLN A 55 5.25 7.59 -6.32
C GLN A 55 5.68 7.18 -4.90
N ARG A 56 4.80 6.64 -4.06
CA ARG A 56 5.19 6.18 -2.72
C ARG A 56 5.11 4.67 -2.59
N HIS A 57 4.15 4.04 -3.26
CA HIS A 57 3.76 2.67 -2.96
C HIS A 57 3.97 1.69 -4.11
N MET A 58 4.31 2.14 -5.33
CA MET A 58 4.56 1.19 -6.41
C MET A 58 5.81 0.34 -6.14
N GLU A 59 5.67 -0.97 -6.31
CA GLU A 59 6.78 -1.92 -6.21
C GLU A 59 7.86 -1.66 -7.29
N LEU A 60 7.44 -1.13 -8.44
CA LEU A 60 8.33 -0.79 -9.57
C LEU A 60 9.50 0.12 -9.14
N GLN A 61 9.35 0.91 -8.07
CA GLN A 61 10.41 1.77 -7.57
C GLN A 61 11.62 1.01 -7.03
N ARG A 62 11.40 -0.19 -6.48
CA ARG A 62 12.47 -1.03 -5.92
C ARG A 62 13.40 -1.57 -7.01
N TYR A 63 12.87 -1.72 -8.22
CA TYR A 63 13.60 -2.24 -9.37
C TYR A 63 14.40 -1.15 -10.12
N ARG A 64 14.22 0.13 -9.75
CA ARG A 64 14.97 1.25 -10.35
C ARG A 64 16.46 1.20 -10.09
N VAL A 65 16.92 0.49 -9.06
CA VAL A 65 18.34 0.40 -8.67
C VAL A 65 19.04 -0.84 -9.23
N LEU A 66 18.33 -1.72 -9.95
CA LEU A 66 18.90 -2.95 -10.51
C LEU A 66 19.54 -2.69 -11.88
N THR A 67 20.86 -2.76 -11.96
CA THR A 67 21.63 -2.35 -13.14
C THR A 67 21.67 -3.39 -14.28
N ASP A 68 21.18 -4.61 -14.06
CA ASP A 68 21.37 -5.77 -14.94
C ASP A 68 20.07 -6.35 -15.53
N LEU A 69 18.99 -5.57 -15.58
CA LEU A 69 17.72 -6.03 -16.15
C LEU A 69 17.74 -6.08 -17.68
N SER A 70 17.48 -7.27 -18.24
CA SER A 70 17.21 -7.47 -19.66
C SER A 70 15.88 -6.83 -20.07
N ASP A 71 15.71 -6.58 -21.38
CA ASP A 71 14.48 -5.97 -21.89
C ASP A 71 13.24 -6.86 -21.65
N SER A 72 13.38 -8.19 -21.67
CA SER A 72 12.30 -9.12 -21.34
C SER A 72 11.92 -9.07 -19.85
N GLU A 73 12.89 -8.95 -18.96
CA GLU A 73 12.61 -8.81 -17.53
C GLU A 73 11.92 -7.49 -17.22
N ILE A 74 12.33 -6.41 -17.89
CA ILE A 74 11.65 -5.12 -17.79
C ILE A 74 10.20 -5.25 -18.26
N GLN A 75 9.93 -5.88 -19.40
CA GLN A 75 8.55 -6.05 -19.88
C GLN A 75 7.65 -6.83 -18.91
N SER A 76 8.19 -7.90 -18.30
CA SER A 76 7.48 -8.62 -17.24
C SER A 76 7.19 -7.71 -16.03
N LEU A 77 8.20 -6.96 -15.58
CA LEU A 77 8.03 -5.99 -14.48
C LEU A 77 6.98 -4.92 -14.80
N LEU A 78 6.89 -4.45 -16.04
CA LEU A 78 5.88 -3.46 -16.43
C LEU A 78 4.46 -4.06 -16.41
N THR A 79 4.32 -5.35 -16.71
CA THR A 79 3.02 -6.05 -16.61
C THR A 79 2.58 -6.17 -15.15
N ASP A 80 3.49 -6.57 -14.27
CA ASP A 80 3.22 -6.64 -12.82
C ASP A 80 2.92 -5.24 -12.25
N ALA A 81 3.66 -4.23 -12.69
CA ALA A 81 3.45 -2.84 -12.28
C ALA A 81 2.06 -2.30 -12.67
N GLN A 82 1.47 -2.78 -13.75
CA GLN A 82 0.11 -2.37 -14.13
C GLN A 82 -0.92 -2.93 -13.14
N GLN A 83 -0.76 -4.18 -12.70
CA GLN A 83 -1.63 -4.79 -11.69
C GLN A 83 -1.45 -4.14 -10.32
N ASP A 84 -0.21 -3.86 -9.93
CA ASP A 84 0.12 -3.13 -8.70
C ASP A 84 -0.53 -1.74 -8.69
N ALA A 85 -0.37 -0.97 -9.77
CA ALA A 85 -1.01 0.34 -9.91
C ALA A 85 -2.54 0.25 -9.82
N ALA A 86 -3.17 -0.74 -10.47
CA ALA A 86 -4.61 -0.96 -10.37
C ALA A 86 -5.05 -1.28 -8.93
N GLY A 87 -4.29 -2.12 -8.22
CA GLY A 87 -4.53 -2.45 -6.82
C GLY A 87 -4.43 -1.22 -5.90
N LEU A 88 -3.43 -0.37 -6.12
CA LEU A 88 -3.27 0.89 -5.38
C LEU A 88 -4.46 1.83 -5.60
N LEU A 89 -4.87 2.02 -6.86
CA LEU A 89 -6.02 2.86 -7.21
C LEU A 89 -7.35 2.31 -6.65
N ALA A 90 -7.50 1.00 -6.58
CA ALA A 90 -8.65 0.35 -5.96
C ALA A 90 -8.80 0.71 -4.48
N THR A 91 -7.68 0.96 -3.75
CA THR A 91 -7.76 1.41 -2.34
C THR A 91 -8.38 2.79 -2.18
N LEU A 92 -8.27 3.64 -3.22
CA LEU A 92 -8.92 4.95 -3.28
C LEU A 92 -10.35 4.87 -3.88
N GLY A 93 -10.81 3.68 -4.27
CA GLY A 93 -12.12 3.46 -4.87
C GLY A 93 -12.17 3.62 -6.39
N TYR A 94 -11.04 3.65 -7.09
CA TYR A 94 -10.98 3.71 -8.55
C TYR A 94 -10.79 2.31 -9.17
N PHE A 95 -11.88 1.60 -9.42
CA PHE A 95 -11.85 0.21 -9.89
C PHE A 95 -11.79 0.05 -11.41
N SER A 96 -12.10 1.11 -12.16
CA SER A 96 -12.18 1.13 -13.63
C SER A 96 -11.15 2.09 -14.24
N ALA A 97 -10.02 2.25 -13.57
CA ALA A 97 -8.96 3.16 -13.99
C ALA A 97 -8.27 2.65 -15.28
N ALA A 98 -8.09 3.57 -16.24
CA ALA A 98 -7.29 3.30 -17.43
C ALA A 98 -5.82 3.59 -17.13
N ILE A 99 -5.01 2.53 -17.07
CA ILE A 99 -3.58 2.60 -16.76
C ILE A 99 -2.80 2.15 -17.99
N GLN A 100 -1.85 2.99 -18.41
CA GLN A 100 -0.95 2.70 -19.53
C GLN A 100 0.49 2.83 -19.05
N ILE A 101 1.28 1.78 -19.25
CA ILE A 101 2.71 1.77 -18.91
C ILE A 101 3.50 1.52 -20.20
N ARG A 102 4.46 2.40 -20.49
CA ARG A 102 5.29 2.33 -21.71
C ARG A 102 6.77 2.48 -21.36
N LEU A 103 7.59 1.67 -22.01
CA LEU A 103 9.02 1.90 -22.09
C LEU A 103 9.29 2.85 -23.26
N LEU A 104 9.79 4.06 -22.97
CA LEU A 104 10.20 5.03 -23.96
C LEU A 104 11.66 4.79 -24.37
N PRO A 105 12.08 5.29 -25.56
CA PRO A 105 13.48 5.27 -25.95
C PRO A 105 14.38 5.90 -24.88
N PRO A 106 15.64 5.45 -24.76
CA PRO A 106 16.56 6.01 -23.78
C PRO A 106 16.72 7.52 -23.93
N ASP A 107 16.94 8.22 -22.81
CA ASP A 107 17.24 9.65 -22.82
C ASP A 107 18.60 9.95 -23.51
N THR A 108 18.95 11.24 -23.61
CA THR A 108 20.24 11.66 -24.19
C THR A 108 21.46 11.13 -23.42
N LYS A 109 21.26 10.56 -22.23
CA LYS A 109 22.30 9.93 -21.39
C LYS A 109 22.26 8.40 -21.46
N GLY A 110 21.42 7.82 -22.34
CA GLY A 110 21.29 6.38 -22.52
C GLY A 110 20.47 5.67 -21.44
N ARG A 111 19.74 6.40 -20.59
CA ARG A 111 18.91 5.80 -19.52
C ARG A 111 17.53 5.48 -20.04
N LYS A 112 17.07 4.24 -19.79
CA LYS A 112 15.71 3.81 -20.13
C LYS A 112 14.68 4.67 -19.38
N GLN A 113 13.53 4.91 -19.99
CA GLN A 113 12.48 5.75 -19.42
C GLN A 113 11.17 4.96 -19.37
N VAL A 114 10.54 4.87 -18.20
CA VAL A 114 9.22 4.27 -18.03
C VAL A 114 8.22 5.39 -17.80
N GLN A 115 7.22 5.48 -18.68
CA GLN A 115 6.10 6.40 -18.56
C GLN A 115 4.85 5.65 -18.11
N ILE A 116 4.22 6.13 -17.05
CA ILE A 116 2.92 5.66 -16.57
C ILE A 116 1.92 6.80 -16.77
N THR A 117 0.88 6.56 -17.56
CA THR A 117 -0.25 7.48 -17.72
C THR A 117 -1.49 6.87 -17.10
N VAL A 118 -2.18 7.62 -16.23
CA VAL A 118 -3.35 7.13 -15.49
C VAL A 118 -4.53 8.09 -15.63
N ALA A 119 -5.65 7.54 -16.11
CA ALA A 119 -6.95 8.18 -16.01
C ALA A 119 -7.80 7.39 -15.01
N PRO A 120 -8.09 7.93 -13.81
CA PRO A 120 -8.76 7.17 -12.74
C PRO A 120 -10.20 6.75 -13.05
N GLY A 121 -10.91 7.51 -13.87
CA GLY A 121 -12.35 7.31 -14.08
C GLY A 121 -13.18 7.78 -12.87
N ALA A 122 -14.36 7.19 -12.69
CA ALA A 122 -15.25 7.50 -11.58
C ALA A 122 -14.76 6.84 -10.28
N GLN A 123 -14.76 7.61 -9.19
CA GLN A 123 -14.58 7.04 -7.85
C GLN A 123 -15.87 6.33 -7.44
N ALA A 124 -15.73 5.12 -6.92
CA ALA A 124 -16.87 4.35 -6.48
C ALA A 124 -17.58 5.01 -5.30
N ARG A 125 -18.90 4.85 -5.24
CA ARG A 125 -19.74 5.34 -4.14
C ARG A 125 -20.46 4.19 -3.46
N VAL A 126 -20.67 4.34 -2.16
CA VAL A 126 -21.46 3.38 -1.39
C VAL A 126 -22.90 3.40 -1.91
N ARG A 127 -23.41 2.26 -2.35
CA ARG A 127 -24.79 2.11 -2.81
C ARG A 127 -25.70 1.74 -1.65
N ALA A 128 -25.33 0.71 -0.90
CA ALA A 128 -26.04 0.28 0.29
C ALA A 128 -25.08 -0.14 1.41
N VAL A 129 -25.60 -0.09 2.64
CA VAL A 129 -24.92 -0.58 3.84
C VAL A 129 -25.89 -1.48 4.59
N ASP A 130 -25.46 -2.70 4.85
CA ASP A 130 -26.10 -3.62 5.77
C ASP A 130 -25.24 -3.75 7.03
N LEU A 131 -25.71 -3.18 8.14
CA LEU A 131 -25.05 -3.25 9.44
C LEU A 131 -25.92 -4.05 10.40
N VAL A 132 -25.45 -5.25 10.69
CA VAL A 132 -26.07 -6.24 11.56
C VAL A 132 -25.36 -6.25 12.91
N LEU A 133 -26.16 -6.27 13.98
CA LEU A 133 -25.70 -6.38 15.36
C LEU A 133 -26.27 -7.68 15.94
N ASP A 134 -25.39 -8.62 16.28
CA ASP A 134 -25.73 -9.95 16.76
C ASP A 134 -25.33 -10.17 18.23
N GLY A 135 -25.86 -11.25 18.80
CA GLY A 135 -25.71 -11.58 20.22
C GLY A 135 -26.70 -10.81 21.09
N ALA A 136 -26.38 -10.65 22.37
CA ALA A 136 -27.25 -10.01 23.36
C ALA A 136 -27.59 -8.55 22.99
N ILE A 137 -26.70 -7.84 22.27
CA ILE A 137 -27.00 -6.48 21.81
C ILE A 137 -28.19 -6.42 20.85
N ALA A 138 -28.54 -7.50 20.15
CA ALA A 138 -29.66 -7.46 19.19
C ALA A 138 -31.00 -7.20 19.89
N THR A 139 -31.19 -7.73 21.10
CA THR A 139 -32.49 -7.76 21.79
C THR A 139 -32.49 -7.13 23.18
N ASP A 140 -31.34 -6.77 23.76
CA ASP A 140 -31.29 -6.11 25.09
C ASP A 140 -31.89 -4.69 25.00
N GLU A 141 -33.01 -4.44 25.67
CA GLU A 141 -33.64 -3.11 25.74
C GLU A 141 -32.69 -2.05 26.33
N ALA A 142 -31.86 -2.41 27.30
CA ALA A 142 -30.90 -1.47 27.89
C ALA A 142 -29.77 -1.06 26.92
N ALA A 143 -29.60 -1.80 25.82
CA ALA A 143 -28.63 -1.49 24.77
C ALA A 143 -29.22 -0.72 23.58
N GLN A 144 -30.51 -0.33 23.63
CA GLN A 144 -31.16 0.41 22.54
C GLN A 144 -30.40 1.69 22.16
N ALA A 145 -30.01 2.51 23.14
CA ALA A 145 -29.24 3.74 22.88
C ALA A 145 -27.85 3.45 22.30
N GLN A 146 -27.24 2.32 22.66
CA GLN A 146 -25.95 1.90 22.11
C GLN A 146 -26.09 1.44 20.65
N ARG A 147 -27.11 0.63 20.34
CA ARG A 147 -27.45 0.23 18.96
C ARG A 147 -27.66 1.46 18.07
N GLN A 148 -28.45 2.42 18.55
CA GLN A 148 -28.72 3.63 17.80
C GLN A 148 -27.44 4.44 17.57
N SER A 149 -26.61 4.60 18.60
CA SER A 149 -25.33 5.31 18.48
C SER A 149 -24.37 4.65 17.48
N ILE A 150 -24.35 3.32 17.36
CA ILE A 150 -23.54 2.62 16.35
C ILE A 150 -24.04 2.98 14.94
N ARG A 151 -25.36 3.01 14.73
CA ARG A 151 -25.96 3.36 13.43
C ARG A 151 -25.76 4.83 13.09
N ASP A 152 -25.97 5.74 14.04
CA ASP A 152 -25.86 7.19 13.82
C ASP A 152 -24.43 7.65 13.55
N LEU A 153 -23.43 6.99 14.17
CA LEU A 153 -22.02 7.30 13.98
C LEU A 153 -21.38 6.56 12.80
N TRP A 154 -22.16 5.78 12.06
CA TRP A 154 -21.67 5.12 10.85
C TRP A 154 -21.37 6.16 9.76
N SER A 155 -20.09 6.26 9.37
CA SER A 155 -19.62 7.36 8.51
C SER A 155 -19.68 7.06 7.00
N LEU A 156 -19.87 5.81 6.60
CA LEU A 156 -19.93 5.40 5.19
C LEU A 156 -21.37 5.16 4.74
N ALA A 157 -22.19 6.20 4.75
CA ALA A 157 -23.59 6.10 4.33
C ALA A 157 -23.72 5.95 2.80
N SER A 158 -24.92 5.60 2.34
CA SER A 158 -25.22 5.57 0.90
C SER A 158 -24.93 6.94 0.26
N GLY A 159 -24.27 6.93 -0.90
CA GLY A 159 -23.81 8.10 -1.65
C GLY A 159 -22.41 8.57 -1.29
N GLU A 160 -21.85 8.18 -0.15
CA GLU A 160 -20.49 8.56 0.25
C GLU A 160 -19.44 7.94 -0.69
N PRO A 161 -18.33 8.64 -0.97
CA PRO A 161 -17.23 8.08 -1.74
C PRO A 161 -16.60 6.92 -0.96
N PHE A 162 -16.34 5.82 -1.66
CA PHE A 162 -15.68 4.66 -1.08
C PHE A 162 -14.15 4.82 -1.15
N SER A 163 -13.49 4.49 -0.04
CA SER A 163 -12.07 4.15 0.00
C SER A 163 -11.84 3.08 1.06
N GLN A 164 -10.76 2.33 0.91
CA GLN A 164 -10.37 1.31 1.88
C GLN A 164 -10.13 1.94 3.27
N ASP A 165 -9.46 3.09 3.32
CA ASP A 165 -9.21 3.82 4.56
C ASP A 165 -10.51 4.25 5.27
N ALA A 166 -11.49 4.76 4.51
CA ALA A 166 -12.79 5.12 5.06
C ALA A 166 -13.54 3.89 5.59
N TRP A 167 -13.44 2.77 4.87
CA TRP A 167 -14.07 1.51 5.26
C TRP A 167 -13.47 0.94 6.55
N ASP A 168 -12.14 0.93 6.64
CA ASP A 168 -11.43 0.48 7.83
C ASP A 168 -11.72 1.39 9.03
N ALA A 169 -11.76 2.71 8.83
CA ALA A 169 -12.13 3.67 9.87
C ALA A 169 -13.57 3.47 10.37
N ALA A 170 -14.54 3.28 9.47
CA ALA A 170 -15.94 3.08 9.83
C ALA A 170 -16.14 1.79 10.64
N LYS A 171 -15.51 0.68 10.23
CA LYS A 171 -15.51 -0.59 10.98
C LYS A 171 -14.91 -0.42 12.37
N ALA A 172 -13.73 0.21 12.46
CA ALA A 172 -13.05 0.43 13.73
C ALA A 172 -13.90 1.28 14.68
N GLN A 173 -14.55 2.32 14.18
CA GLN A 173 -15.45 3.16 14.97
C GLN A 173 -16.68 2.39 15.44
N ALA A 174 -17.32 1.60 14.58
CA ALA A 174 -18.48 0.80 14.94
C ALA A 174 -18.14 -0.24 16.03
N LEU A 175 -17.01 -0.95 15.87
CA LEU A 175 -16.52 -1.88 16.87
C LEU A 175 -16.20 -1.18 18.20
N LYS A 176 -15.55 -0.01 18.15
CA LYS A 176 -15.28 0.80 19.34
C LYS A 176 -16.57 1.15 20.09
N GLN A 177 -17.62 1.54 19.38
CA GLN A 177 -18.92 1.84 20.00
C GLN A 177 -19.58 0.60 20.62
N LEU A 178 -19.40 -0.58 20.04
CA LEU A 178 -19.87 -1.84 20.61
C LEU A 178 -19.18 -2.17 21.94
N VAL A 179 -17.85 -2.06 21.98
CA VAL A 179 -17.07 -2.48 23.16
C VAL A 179 -16.98 -1.42 24.26
N ALA A 180 -17.42 -0.18 24.00
CA ALA A 180 -17.31 0.93 24.94
C ALA A 180 -18.19 0.82 26.22
N LYS A 181 -19.17 -0.10 26.23
CA LYS A 181 -20.15 -0.19 27.33
C LYS A 181 -20.36 -1.64 27.79
N ARG A 182 -21.51 -2.23 27.44
CA ARG A 182 -22.01 -3.50 28.00
C ARG A 182 -21.35 -4.74 27.40
N TYR A 183 -20.71 -4.61 26.24
CA TYR A 183 -20.25 -5.72 25.41
C TYR A 183 -18.74 -5.65 25.17
N ALA A 184 -17.96 -5.72 26.26
CA ALA A 184 -16.49 -5.59 26.20
C ALA A 184 -15.80 -6.71 25.39
N THR A 185 -16.47 -7.86 25.23
CA THR A 185 -16.03 -8.99 24.41
C THR A 185 -16.53 -8.92 22.97
N GLY A 186 -17.21 -7.83 22.59
CA GLY A 186 -17.75 -7.66 21.26
C GLY A 186 -16.68 -7.70 20.18
N SER A 187 -17.02 -8.25 19.03
CA SER A 187 -16.10 -8.53 17.95
C SER A 187 -16.70 -8.23 16.58
N LEU A 188 -15.83 -8.07 15.60
CA LEU A 188 -16.22 -8.01 14.19
C LEU A 188 -16.28 -9.44 13.65
N HIS A 189 -17.48 -9.94 13.39
CA HIS A 189 -17.69 -11.31 12.91
C HIS A 189 -17.45 -11.42 11.39
N SER A 190 -18.03 -10.51 10.61
CA SER A 190 -17.82 -10.46 9.16
C SER A 190 -17.85 -9.04 8.63
N ALA A 191 -17.10 -8.80 7.56
CA ALA A 191 -17.05 -7.53 6.84
C ALA A 191 -16.79 -7.80 5.36
N GLN A 192 -17.64 -7.28 4.49
CA GLN A 192 -17.52 -7.43 3.04
C GLN A 192 -17.80 -6.11 2.34
N ALA A 193 -16.98 -5.79 1.34
CA ALA A 193 -17.22 -4.75 0.37
C ALA A 193 -17.36 -5.41 -1.00
N GLU A 194 -18.56 -5.38 -1.56
CA GLU A 194 -18.86 -5.94 -2.88
C GLU A 194 -18.84 -4.81 -3.89
N VAL A 195 -17.94 -4.89 -4.86
CA VAL A 195 -17.66 -3.82 -5.81
C VAL A 195 -18.29 -4.14 -7.15
N ASP A 196 -19.02 -3.17 -7.70
CA ASP A 196 -19.44 -3.15 -9.10
C ASP A 196 -18.61 -2.09 -9.85
N PRO A 197 -17.61 -2.50 -10.64
CA PRO A 197 -16.74 -1.59 -11.37
C PRO A 197 -17.45 -0.90 -12.54
N ASP A 198 -18.51 -1.49 -13.10
CA ASP A 198 -19.22 -0.94 -14.26
C ASP A 198 -20.09 0.26 -13.83
N SER A 199 -20.75 0.16 -12.68
CA SER A 199 -21.54 1.25 -12.11
C SER A 199 -20.75 2.18 -11.18
N ALA A 200 -19.49 1.84 -10.87
CA ALA A 200 -18.68 2.49 -9.84
C ALA A 200 -19.43 2.57 -8.51
N THR A 201 -19.94 1.42 -8.05
CA THR A 201 -20.65 1.32 -6.77
C THR A 201 -20.09 0.24 -5.86
N VAL A 202 -20.32 0.39 -4.56
CA VAL A 202 -19.92 -0.58 -3.53
C VAL A 202 -21.07 -0.86 -2.59
N ASP A 203 -21.37 -2.13 -2.34
CA ASP A 203 -22.28 -2.56 -1.28
C ASP A 203 -21.49 -3.06 -0.08
N LEU A 204 -21.79 -2.49 1.07
CA LEU A 204 -21.10 -2.77 2.32
C LEU A 204 -21.96 -3.69 3.20
N ARG A 205 -21.37 -4.76 3.70
CA ARG A 205 -21.99 -5.64 4.67
C ARG A 205 -21.08 -5.80 5.89
N LEU A 206 -21.64 -5.62 7.07
CA LEU A 206 -20.92 -5.68 8.33
C LEU A 206 -21.75 -6.41 9.38
N GLN A 207 -21.12 -7.33 10.09
CA GLN A 207 -21.72 -8.07 11.19
C GLN A 207 -20.85 -7.93 12.43
N LEU A 208 -21.40 -7.28 13.45
CA LEU A 208 -20.79 -7.10 14.75
C LEU A 208 -21.50 -8.01 15.75
N ASP A 209 -20.74 -8.78 16.52
CA ASP A 209 -21.27 -9.71 17.52
C ASP A 209 -20.90 -9.22 18.92
N SER A 210 -21.85 -9.21 19.86
CA SER A 210 -21.62 -8.69 21.21
C SER A 210 -20.77 -9.58 22.12
N GLY A 211 -20.47 -10.81 21.69
CA GLY A 211 -19.95 -11.89 22.54
C GLY A 211 -21.04 -12.58 23.34
#